data_AF-A0A9E2I0C6-F1
#
_entry.id   AF-A0A9E2I0C6-F1
#
_cell.length_a   1.000
_cell.length_b   1.000
_cell.length_c   1.000
_cell.angle_alpha   90.00
_cell.angle_beta   90.00
_cell.angle_gamma   90.00
#
_symmetry.space_group_name_H-M   'P 1'
#
loop_
_entity.id
_entity.type
_entity.pdbx_description
1 polymer ?
#
loop_
_entity_poly.entity_id
_entity_poly.type
_entity_poly.pdbx_seq_one_letter_code
_entity_poly.pdbx_strand_id
1 'polypeptide(L)'
;VFITALFAETNRAPFSVAEGESEIVAGFMTEYTAMKFAMYFMGEYVAMNTASAVIITMFFGGYQLPWVSTAFLLEHISLFAGVMMPLLPVAVYFFIRWMRKNNRVRSSVSSDGGRLFETKVLTAALIAMTLIIEAVLLYLSLMPSGAAGGPVAVTVFQIAVFVAKLMLFNLFFILVRWTLPRFRYDQVQHLGWYYLLPLSLINIIVTAVVVVGVS
;
A
#
# COMPACT_ATOMS: atom_id res chain seq x y z
N VAL A 1 -15.55 -2.07 -9.75
CA VAL A 1 -15.45 -1.01 -10.78
C VAL A 1 -14.30 -0.05 -10.49
N PHE A 2 -14.30 0.66 -9.36
CA PHE A 2 -13.29 1.69 -9.08
C PHE A 2 -11.85 1.14 -9.00
N ILE A 3 -11.62 0.12 -8.17
CA ILE A 3 -10.30 -0.51 -8.02
C ILE A 3 -9.80 -1.04 -9.37
N THR A 4 -10.64 -1.77 -10.11
CA THR A 4 -10.30 -2.30 -11.44
C THR A 4 -9.98 -1.21 -12.47
N ALA A 5 -10.65 -0.06 -12.42
CA ALA A 5 -10.38 1.07 -13.30
C ALA A 5 -9.03 1.75 -12.96
N LEU A 6 -8.70 1.91 -11.68
CA LEU A 6 -7.41 2.43 -11.25
C LEU A 6 -6.24 1.52 -11.62
N PHE A 7 -6.44 0.19 -11.57
CA PHE A 7 -5.45 -0.75 -12.10
C PHE A 7 -5.23 -0.58 -13.60
N ALA A 8 -6.27 -0.26 -14.36
CA ALA A 8 -6.14 0.03 -15.78
C ALA A 8 -5.42 1.38 -16.02
N GLU A 9 -5.74 2.42 -15.25
CA GLU A 9 -5.14 3.75 -15.37
C GLU A 9 -3.65 3.78 -15.01
N THR A 10 -3.23 2.99 -14.03
CA THR A 10 -1.80 2.88 -13.65
C THR A 10 -0.94 2.18 -14.71
N ASN A 11 -1.55 1.69 -15.81
CA ASN A 11 -0.91 1.07 -16.97
C ASN A 11 0.13 0.00 -16.61
N ARG A 12 -0.03 -0.65 -15.46
CA ARG A 12 0.85 -1.69 -14.93
C ARG A 12 0.24 -3.06 -15.22
N ALA A 13 1.08 -4.09 -15.32
CA ALA A 13 0.63 -5.48 -15.49
C ALA A 13 -0.43 -5.82 -14.42
N PRO A 14 -1.64 -6.28 -14.79
CA PRO A 14 -2.02 -6.96 -16.05
C PRO A 14 -2.52 -6.07 -17.22
N PHE A 15 -2.59 -4.75 -17.06
CA PHE A 15 -3.12 -3.79 -18.06
C PHE A 15 -2.05 -3.00 -18.83
N SER A 16 -0.78 -3.39 -18.73
CA SER A 16 0.36 -2.76 -19.41
C SER A 16 0.46 -3.15 -20.90
N VAL A 17 -0.57 -2.83 -21.69
CA VAL A 17 -0.67 -3.30 -23.09
C VAL A 17 0.34 -2.60 -24.01
N ALA A 18 0.49 -1.28 -23.86
CA ALA A 18 1.40 -0.45 -24.67
C ALA A 18 2.91 -0.72 -24.44
N GLU A 19 3.28 -1.40 -23.36
CA GLU A 19 4.67 -1.83 -23.09
C GLU A 19 4.88 -3.33 -23.40
N GLY A 20 3.77 -4.09 -23.47
CA GLY A 20 3.77 -5.55 -23.42
C GLY A 20 3.48 -6.26 -24.74
N GLU A 21 3.11 -5.55 -25.79
CA GLU A 21 2.91 -6.15 -27.11
C GLU A 21 4.25 -6.49 -27.78
N SER A 22 4.40 -7.76 -28.14
CA SER A 22 5.66 -8.34 -28.63
C SER A 22 6.16 -7.75 -29.94
N GLU A 23 5.32 -6.98 -30.63
CA GLU A 23 5.60 -6.33 -31.90
C GLU A 23 6.34 -4.99 -31.77
N ILE A 24 6.36 -4.35 -30.59
CA ILE A 24 7.00 -3.03 -30.41
C ILE A 24 8.16 -2.99 -29.39
N VAL A 25 8.71 -4.13 -28.97
CA VAL A 25 9.93 -4.27 -28.13
C VAL A 25 10.09 -3.13 -27.09
N ALA A 26 9.33 -3.17 -25.99
CA ALA A 26 9.31 -2.16 -24.91
C ALA A 26 8.71 -0.78 -25.29
N GLY A 27 8.08 -0.66 -26.46
CA GLY A 27 7.27 0.48 -26.86
C GLY A 27 8.00 1.81 -26.79
N PHE A 28 7.34 2.83 -26.27
CA PHE A 28 7.89 4.19 -26.13
C PHE A 28 9.10 4.27 -25.19
N MET A 29 9.35 3.27 -24.33
CA MET A 29 10.49 3.29 -23.41
C MET A 29 11.84 3.19 -24.13
N THR A 30 11.86 2.69 -25.37
CA THR A 30 13.08 2.59 -26.19
C THR A 30 13.54 3.93 -26.77
N GLU A 31 12.64 4.92 -26.83
CA GLU A 31 12.92 6.24 -27.40
C GLU A 31 13.53 7.21 -26.37
N TYR A 32 13.48 6.88 -25.09
CA TYR A 32 13.94 7.75 -24.01
C TYR A 32 15.24 7.28 -23.38
N THR A 33 16.19 8.20 -23.24
CA THR A 33 17.49 7.93 -22.61
C THR A 33 17.53 8.43 -21.16
N ALA A 34 18.26 7.69 -20.31
CA ALA A 34 18.69 8.02 -18.94
C ALA A 34 17.69 8.81 -18.07
N MET A 35 17.74 10.15 -18.11
CA MET A 35 16.95 11.02 -17.24
C MET A 35 15.47 11.02 -17.58
N LYS A 36 15.12 11.00 -18.87
CA LYS A 36 13.72 10.94 -19.32
C LYS A 36 13.12 9.58 -18.98
N PHE A 37 13.89 8.50 -19.22
CA PHE A 37 13.53 7.15 -18.80
C PHE A 37 13.26 7.07 -17.29
N ALA A 38 14.16 7.62 -16.45
CA ALA A 38 13.97 7.65 -15.00
C ALA A 38 12.71 8.41 -14.56
N MET A 39 12.37 9.52 -15.22
CA MET A 39 11.12 10.25 -14.95
C MET A 39 9.88 9.44 -15.28
N TYR A 40 9.88 8.61 -16.32
CA TYR A 40 8.77 7.69 -16.62
C TYR A 40 8.58 6.66 -15.50
N PHE A 41 9.64 5.97 -15.05
CA PHE A 41 9.51 5.01 -13.94
C PHE A 41 9.04 5.68 -12.65
N MET A 42 9.59 6.85 -12.33
CA MET A 42 9.17 7.61 -11.15
C MET A 42 7.69 8.00 -11.26
N GLY A 43 7.26 8.48 -12.43
CA GLY A 43 5.86 8.83 -12.70
C GLY A 43 4.91 7.66 -12.51
N GLU A 44 5.26 6.47 -13.01
CA GLU A 44 4.45 5.26 -12.80
C GLU A 44 4.38 4.83 -11.33
N TYR A 45 5.48 4.98 -10.56
CA TYR A 45 5.46 4.69 -9.11
C TYR A 45 4.62 5.72 -8.34
N VAL A 46 4.70 6.99 -8.72
CA VAL A 46 3.85 8.04 -8.15
C VAL A 46 2.38 7.79 -8.49
N ALA A 47 2.06 7.40 -9.73
CA ALA A 47 0.70 7.07 -10.14
C ALA A 47 0.13 5.90 -9.33
N MET A 48 0.91 4.83 -9.11
CA MET A 48 0.52 3.71 -8.25
C MET A 48 0.27 4.16 -6.81
N ASN A 49 1.16 4.98 -6.26
CA ASN A 49 1.02 5.47 -4.88
C ASN A 49 -0.20 6.38 -4.71
N THR A 50 -0.45 7.26 -5.67
CA THR A 50 -1.63 8.13 -5.70
C THR A 50 -2.91 7.31 -5.85
N ALA A 51 -2.95 6.31 -6.73
CA ALA A 51 -4.10 5.42 -6.88
C ALA A 51 -4.42 4.68 -5.57
N SER A 52 -3.40 4.14 -4.89
CA SER A 52 -3.54 3.55 -3.55
C SER A 52 -4.12 4.56 -2.53
N ALA A 53 -3.61 5.79 -2.54
CA ALA A 53 -4.11 6.85 -1.65
C ALA A 53 -5.59 7.17 -1.91
N VAL A 54 -6.02 7.29 -3.17
CA VAL A 54 -7.43 7.56 -3.51
C VAL A 54 -8.35 6.40 -3.11
N ILE A 55 -7.93 5.14 -3.28
CA ILE A 55 -8.70 3.97 -2.82
C ILE A 55 -8.91 4.03 -1.31
N ILE A 56 -7.85 4.35 -0.55
CA ILE A 56 -7.90 4.37 0.91
C ILE A 56 -8.82 5.50 1.41
N THR A 57 -8.73 6.68 0.82
CA THR A 57 -9.55 7.83 1.22
C THR A 57 -11.03 7.63 0.87
N MET A 58 -11.34 7.11 -0.32
CA MET A 58 -12.72 6.96 -0.77
C MET A 58 -13.44 5.73 -0.19
N PHE A 59 -12.74 4.60 -0.04
CA PHE A 59 -13.38 3.33 0.32
C PHE A 59 -13.02 2.79 1.70
N PHE A 60 -11.81 3.09 2.22
CA PHE A 60 -11.30 2.50 3.47
C PHE A 60 -11.26 3.50 4.64
N GLY A 61 -12.00 4.60 4.54
CA GLY A 61 -12.15 5.57 5.63
C GLY A 61 -10.88 6.38 5.93
N GLY A 62 -9.96 6.49 4.96
CA GLY A 62 -8.75 7.29 5.10
C GLY A 62 -7.92 6.88 6.31
N TYR A 63 -7.79 7.81 7.25
CA TYR A 63 -7.00 7.69 8.47
C TYR A 63 -7.74 7.04 9.65
N GLN A 64 -9.05 6.76 9.52
CA GLN A 64 -9.83 6.14 10.59
C GLN A 64 -9.75 4.61 10.56
N LEU A 65 -9.77 3.98 11.74
CA LEU A 65 -9.93 2.53 11.85
C LEU A 65 -11.42 2.19 11.75
N PRO A 66 -11.80 1.10 11.05
CA PRO A 66 -13.18 0.64 11.03
C PRO A 66 -13.68 0.43 12.47
N TRP A 67 -14.88 0.92 12.75
CA TRP A 67 -15.55 0.82 14.06
C TRP A 67 -14.91 1.61 15.21
N VAL A 68 -13.88 2.43 14.96
CA VAL A 68 -13.23 3.25 15.98
C VAL A 68 -13.40 4.75 15.65
N SER A 69 -14.18 5.46 16.48
CA SER A 69 -14.37 6.90 16.32
C SER A 69 -13.16 7.70 16.81
N THR A 70 -12.99 8.92 16.29
CA THR A 70 -11.99 9.88 16.78
C THR A 70 -12.16 10.19 18.27
N ALA A 71 -13.41 10.29 18.73
CA ALA A 71 -13.72 10.52 20.14
C ALA A 71 -13.24 9.35 21.02
N PHE A 72 -13.51 8.11 20.60
CA PHE A 72 -13.05 6.92 21.30
C PHE A 72 -11.53 6.79 21.33
N LEU A 73 -10.84 7.18 20.24
CA LEU A 73 -9.37 7.23 20.19
C LEU A 73 -8.80 8.25 21.16
N LEU A 74 -9.42 9.43 21.32
CA LEU A 74 -8.96 10.44 22.27
C LEU A 74 -9.04 9.95 23.72
N GLU A 75 -10.09 9.21 24.05
CA GLU A 75 -10.29 8.65 25.40
C GLU A 75 -9.37 7.46 25.70
N HIS A 76 -9.05 6.63 24.69
CA HIS A 76 -8.33 5.36 24.88
C HIS A 76 -6.94 5.32 24.25
N ILE A 77 -6.35 6.47 23.88
CA ILE A 77 -5.05 6.52 23.18
C ILE A 77 -3.94 5.80 23.94
N SER A 78 -3.93 5.87 25.28
CA SER A 78 -2.94 5.18 26.11
C SER A 78 -3.03 3.66 25.99
N LEU A 79 -4.24 3.11 25.85
CA LEU A 79 -4.44 1.68 25.59
C LEU A 79 -4.01 1.31 24.18
N PHE A 80 -4.37 2.10 23.17
CA PHE A 80 -3.94 1.84 21.79
C PHE A 80 -2.42 1.90 21.65
N ALA A 81 -1.78 2.92 22.22
CA ALA A 81 -0.32 3.03 22.26
C ALA A 81 0.30 1.85 23.05
N GLY A 82 -0.25 1.52 24.21
CA GLY A 82 0.21 0.41 25.05
C GLY A 82 0.07 -0.97 24.38
N VAL A 83 -0.94 -1.18 23.53
CA VAL A 83 -1.10 -2.42 22.75
C VAL A 83 -0.19 -2.43 21.51
N MET A 84 0.02 -1.28 20.86
CA MET A 84 0.92 -1.18 19.71
C MET A 84 2.40 -1.37 20.09
N MET A 85 2.79 -0.96 21.31
CA MET A 85 4.15 -1.12 21.84
C MET A 85 4.67 -2.57 21.78
N PRO A 86 3.93 -3.61 22.23
CA PRO A 86 4.35 -4.99 22.04
C PRO A 86 4.00 -5.54 20.65
N LEU A 87 2.95 -5.05 19.99
CA LEU A 87 2.51 -5.60 18.69
C LEU A 87 3.52 -5.35 17.57
N LEU A 88 4.04 -4.12 17.45
CA LEU A 88 5.01 -3.74 16.42
C LEU A 88 6.31 -4.57 16.47
N PRO A 89 7.01 -4.72 17.62
CA PRO A 89 8.22 -5.51 17.69
C PRO A 89 7.94 -7.00 17.48
N VAL A 90 6.77 -7.51 17.89
CA VAL A 90 6.36 -8.89 17.59
C VAL A 90 6.17 -9.09 16.09
N ALA A 91 5.47 -8.18 15.40
CA ALA A 91 5.28 -8.24 13.95
C ALA A 91 6.62 -8.17 13.19
N VAL A 92 7.50 -7.26 13.60
CA VAL A 92 8.85 -7.11 13.03
C VAL A 92 9.71 -8.34 13.31
N TYR A 93 9.59 -8.94 14.49
CA TYR A 93 10.26 -10.21 14.81
C TYR A 93 9.79 -11.35 13.88
N PHE A 94 8.49 -11.50 13.67
CA PHE A 94 7.95 -12.50 12.72
C PHE A 94 8.43 -12.23 11.30
N PHE A 95 8.46 -10.97 10.88
CA PHE A 95 8.96 -10.59 9.57
C PHE A 95 10.46 -10.89 9.40
N ILE A 96 11.30 -10.54 10.38
CA ILE A 96 12.74 -10.88 10.40
C ILE A 96 12.94 -12.39 10.38
N ARG A 97 12.11 -13.15 11.11
CA ARG A 97 12.15 -14.61 11.10
C ARG A 97 11.79 -15.18 9.73
N TRP A 98 10.76 -14.65 9.09
CA TRP A 98 10.36 -15.04 7.74
C TRP A 98 11.43 -14.71 6.70
N MET A 99 12.01 -13.51 6.74
CA MET A 99 13.10 -13.10 5.87
C MET A 99 14.31 -14.03 6.00
N ARG A 100 14.75 -14.32 7.23
CA ARG A 100 15.86 -15.25 7.47
C ARG A 100 15.57 -16.66 6.98
N LYS A 101 14.32 -17.13 7.12
CA LYS A 101 13.90 -18.46 6.64
C LYS A 101 13.93 -18.56 5.11
N ASN A 102 13.57 -17.49 4.42
CA ASN A 102 13.49 -17.45 2.96
C ASN A 102 14.80 -17.01 2.29
N ASN A 103 15.75 -16.46 3.05
CA ASN A 103 17.10 -16.16 2.56
C ASN A 103 17.95 -17.44 2.45
N ARG A 104 17.64 -18.31 1.49
CA ARG A 104 18.37 -19.56 1.24
C ARG A 104 19.40 -19.41 0.12
N VAL A 105 20.58 -20.00 0.34
CA VAL A 105 21.67 -20.06 -0.64
C VAL A 105 21.49 -21.29 -1.50
N ARG A 106 21.84 -21.18 -2.79
CA ARG A 106 21.96 -22.35 -3.66
C ARG A 106 23.13 -23.21 -3.17
N SER A 107 22.94 -24.53 -3.04
CA SER A 107 23.96 -25.45 -2.51
C SER A 107 25.29 -25.48 -3.29
N SER A 108 25.35 -24.82 -4.45
CA SER A 108 26.52 -24.72 -5.33
C SER A 108 27.50 -23.59 -4.97
N VAL A 109 27.18 -22.70 -4.04
CA VAL A 109 28.02 -21.53 -3.69
C VAL A 109 28.62 -21.72 -2.30
N SER A 110 29.96 -21.66 -2.19
CA SER A 110 30.69 -22.00 -0.97
C SER A 110 30.85 -20.86 0.04
N SER A 111 30.77 -19.59 -0.37
CA SER A 111 30.76 -18.45 0.55
C SER A 111 29.80 -17.36 0.07
N ASP A 112 28.87 -16.99 0.95
CA ASP A 112 27.83 -16.00 0.67
C ASP A 112 27.92 -14.83 1.68
N GLY A 113 29.11 -14.22 1.73
CA GLY A 113 29.40 -13.12 2.64
C GLY A 113 28.53 -11.89 2.39
N GLY A 114 28.15 -11.64 1.13
CA GLY A 114 27.30 -10.52 0.72
C GLY A 114 25.89 -10.60 1.33
N ARG A 115 25.24 -11.77 1.29
CA ARG A 115 23.85 -11.92 1.77
C ARG A 115 23.74 -11.93 3.28
N LEU A 116 24.79 -12.38 3.97
CA LEU A 116 24.90 -12.23 5.44
C LEU A 116 25.01 -10.75 5.82
N PHE A 117 25.76 -9.96 5.05
CA PHE A 117 25.85 -8.52 5.23
C PHE A 117 24.49 -7.84 4.96
N GLU A 118 23.85 -8.12 3.82
CA GLU A 118 22.52 -7.60 3.49
C GLU A 118 21.47 -7.93 4.56
N THR A 119 21.44 -9.19 5.04
CA THR A 119 20.51 -9.61 6.09
C THR A 119 20.76 -8.85 7.39
N LYS A 120 22.02 -8.63 7.76
CA LYS A 120 22.39 -7.85 8.95
C LYS A 120 21.97 -6.40 8.82
N VAL A 121 22.26 -5.78 7.68
CA VAL A 121 21.90 -4.38 7.39
C VAL A 121 20.38 -4.20 7.41
N LEU A 122 19.63 -5.07 6.73
CA LEU A 122 18.16 -5.01 6.71
C LEU A 122 17.55 -5.29 8.09
N THR A 123 18.09 -6.26 8.83
CA THR A 123 17.62 -6.55 10.19
C THR A 123 17.88 -5.37 11.13
N ALA A 124 19.07 -4.75 11.05
CA ALA A 124 19.43 -3.58 11.85
C ALA A 124 18.55 -2.37 11.48
N ALA A 125 18.32 -2.12 10.19
CA ALA A 125 17.47 -1.03 9.72
C ALA A 125 16.01 -1.19 10.20
N LEU A 126 15.46 -2.40 10.13
CA LEU A 126 14.09 -2.66 10.61
C LEU A 126 13.96 -2.52 12.13
N ILE A 127 14.94 -3.02 12.89
CA ILE A 127 14.94 -2.85 14.35
C ILE A 127 15.10 -1.37 14.70
N ALA A 128 16.01 -0.64 14.06
CA ALA A 128 16.20 0.79 14.29
C ALA A 128 14.94 1.58 13.97
N MET A 129 14.27 1.30 12.85
CA MET A 129 13.01 1.95 12.48
C MET A 129 11.89 1.64 13.50
N THR A 130 11.84 0.41 14.01
CA THR A 130 10.87 0.02 15.04
C THR A 130 11.12 0.75 16.35
N LEU A 131 12.38 0.83 16.80
CA LEU A 131 12.76 1.56 18.00
C LEU A 131 12.47 3.07 17.89
N ILE A 132 12.65 3.67 16.71
CA ILE A 132 12.27 5.07 16.46
C ILE A 132 10.76 5.24 16.60
N ILE A 133 9.96 4.35 16.00
CA ILE A 133 8.50 4.40 16.10
C ILE A 133 8.05 4.20 17.55
N GLU A 134 8.63 3.24 18.28
CA GLU A 134 8.35 3.00 19.70
C GLU A 134 8.72 4.20 20.58
N ALA A 135 9.86 4.84 20.32
CA ALA A 135 10.27 6.05 21.03
C ALA A 135 9.28 7.21 20.80
N VAL A 136 8.79 7.37 19.56
CA VAL A 136 7.77 8.38 19.24
C VAL A 136 6.43 8.05 19.93
N LEU A 137 5.99 6.79 19.91
CA LEU A 137 4.75 6.36 20.58
C LEU A 137 4.85 6.50 22.11
N LEU A 138 5.99 6.18 22.70
CA LEU A 138 6.24 6.35 24.13
C LEU A 138 6.28 7.82 24.52
N TYR A 139 6.94 8.66 23.72
CA TYR A 139 6.94 10.11 23.91
C TYR A 139 5.52 10.69 23.86
N LEU A 140 4.70 10.27 22.89
CA LEU A 140 3.30 10.69 22.78
C LEU A 140 2.41 10.17 23.91
N SER A 141 2.69 8.98 24.45
CA SER A 141 1.94 8.40 25.58
C SER A 141 2.32 9.02 26.94
N LEU A 142 3.52 9.60 27.05
CA LEU A 142 3.98 10.30 28.26
C LEU A 142 3.63 11.79 28.25
N MET A 143 3.15 12.33 27.12
CA MET A 143 2.65 13.69 27.09
C MET A 143 1.44 13.83 28.00
N PRO A 144 1.37 14.90 28.83
CA PRO A 144 0.18 15.19 29.60
C PRO A 144 -1.03 15.31 28.68
N SER A 145 -2.14 14.68 29.05
CA SER A 145 -3.44 14.72 28.37
C SER A 145 -4.13 16.10 28.47
N GLY A 146 -3.36 17.19 28.47
CA GLY A 146 -3.86 18.55 28.33
C GLY A 146 -4.44 18.81 26.94
N ALA A 147 -5.00 20.01 26.75
CA ALA A 147 -5.78 20.39 25.56
C ALA A 147 -5.09 20.17 24.19
N ALA A 148 -3.75 20.10 24.15
CA ALA A 148 -2.99 19.85 22.91
C ALA A 148 -2.36 18.45 22.81
N GLY A 149 -2.07 17.77 23.93
CA GLY A 149 -1.31 16.52 23.93
C GLY A 149 -2.09 15.33 23.37
N GLY A 150 -3.34 15.15 23.82
CA GLY A 150 -4.23 14.09 23.36
C GLY A 150 -4.51 14.16 21.84
N PRO A 151 -4.92 15.31 21.31
CA PRO A 151 -5.16 15.46 19.86
C PRO A 151 -3.93 15.20 19.00
N VAL A 152 -2.74 15.66 19.41
CA VAL A 152 -1.50 15.43 18.66
C VAL A 152 -1.12 13.96 18.62
N ALA A 153 -1.29 13.22 19.71
CA ALA A 153 -1.06 11.78 19.72
C ALA A 153 -2.01 11.04 18.76
N VAL A 154 -3.30 11.44 18.75
CA VAL A 154 -4.30 10.83 17.85
C VAL A 154 -3.97 11.12 16.38
N THR A 155 -3.56 12.35 16.04
CA THR A 155 -3.24 12.68 14.64
C THR A 155 -2.01 11.93 14.14
N VAL A 156 -0.95 11.80 14.96
CA VAL A 156 0.24 11.03 14.58
C VAL A 156 -0.11 9.54 14.41
N PHE A 157 -0.93 8.98 15.31
CA PHE A 157 -1.42 7.61 15.17
C PHE A 157 -2.24 7.41 13.88
N GLN A 158 -3.12 8.36 13.57
CA GLN A 158 -3.94 8.35 12.35
C GLN A 158 -3.11 8.44 11.07
N ILE A 159 -2.06 9.26 11.07
CA ILE A 159 -1.08 9.33 9.98
C ILE A 159 -0.39 7.98 9.82
N ALA A 160 0.05 7.36 10.91
CA ALA A 160 0.69 6.04 10.87
C ALA A 160 -0.25 4.95 10.32
N VAL A 161 -1.53 4.95 10.73
CA VAL A 161 -2.56 4.05 10.18
C VAL A 161 -2.75 4.28 8.68
N PHE A 162 -2.80 5.53 8.24
CA PHE A 162 -2.92 5.85 6.81
C PHE A 162 -1.72 5.35 6.01
N VAL A 163 -0.49 5.59 6.48
CA VAL A 163 0.74 5.11 5.85
C VAL A 163 0.79 3.58 5.82
N ALA A 164 0.38 2.91 6.89
CA ALA A 164 0.31 1.44 6.95
C ALA A 164 -0.69 0.89 5.92
N LYS A 165 -1.89 1.48 5.81
CA LYS A 165 -2.86 1.12 4.77
C LYS A 165 -2.28 1.36 3.37
N LEU A 166 -1.60 2.49 3.16
CA LEU A 166 -0.98 2.83 1.87
C LEU A 166 0.09 1.81 1.48
N MET A 167 0.94 1.38 2.42
CA MET A 167 1.93 0.32 2.18
C MET A 167 1.26 -1.01 1.87
N LEU A 168 0.19 -1.36 2.58
CA LEU A 168 -0.58 -2.58 2.32
C LEU A 168 -1.22 -2.56 0.92
N PHE A 169 -1.79 -1.43 0.50
CA PHE A 169 -2.36 -1.29 -0.84
C PHE A 169 -1.28 -1.33 -1.93
N ASN A 170 -0.13 -0.68 -1.73
CA ASN A 170 0.99 -0.81 -2.67
C ASN A 170 1.47 -2.27 -2.78
N LEU A 171 1.52 -3.02 -1.67
CA LEU A 171 1.78 -4.46 -1.70
C LEU A 171 0.69 -5.22 -2.45
N PHE A 172 -0.59 -4.86 -2.26
CA PHE A 172 -1.70 -5.44 -3.03
C PHE A 172 -1.53 -5.20 -4.54
N PHE A 173 -1.11 -4.00 -4.97
CA PHE A 173 -0.79 -3.73 -6.38
C PHE A 173 0.32 -4.63 -6.91
N ILE A 174 1.37 -4.86 -6.11
CA ILE A 174 2.48 -5.76 -6.48
C ILE A 174 2.01 -7.23 -6.51
N LEU A 175 1.12 -7.64 -5.60
CA LEU A 175 0.58 -8.99 -5.57
C LEU A 175 -0.30 -9.27 -6.80
N VAL A 176 -1.18 -8.34 -7.17
CA VAL A 176 -2.02 -8.45 -8.36
C VAL A 176 -1.17 -8.63 -9.62
N ARG A 177 -0.04 -7.93 -9.71
CA ARG A 177 0.93 -8.08 -10.80
C ARG A 177 1.51 -9.50 -10.89
N TRP A 178 1.63 -10.21 -9.78
CA TRP A 178 2.18 -11.57 -9.75
C TRP A 178 1.12 -12.68 -9.84
N THR A 179 -0.15 -12.38 -9.58
CA THR A 179 -1.22 -13.38 -9.60
C THR A 179 -1.98 -13.43 -10.92
N LEU A 180 -2.12 -12.31 -11.63
CA LEU A 180 -2.91 -12.25 -12.86
C LEU A 180 -2.05 -12.34 -14.13
N PRO A 181 -2.42 -13.23 -15.09
CA PRO A 181 -1.86 -13.21 -16.42
C PRO A 181 -2.12 -11.87 -17.13
N ARG A 182 -1.26 -11.51 -18.09
CA ARG A 182 -1.43 -10.30 -18.91
C ARG A 182 -2.64 -10.46 -19.85
N PHE A 183 -3.47 -9.43 -19.95
CA PHE A 183 -4.62 -9.41 -20.87
C PHE A 183 -4.25 -8.82 -22.23
N ARG A 184 -4.84 -9.35 -23.31
CA ARG A 184 -4.70 -8.76 -24.66
C ARG A 184 -5.51 -7.46 -24.77
N TYR A 185 -5.07 -6.54 -25.64
CA TYR A 185 -5.75 -5.25 -25.89
C TYR A 185 -7.27 -5.41 -26.05
N ASP A 186 -7.72 -6.32 -26.92
CA ASP A 186 -9.14 -6.54 -27.19
C ASP A 186 -9.93 -6.99 -25.95
N GLN A 187 -9.30 -7.77 -25.06
CA GLN A 187 -9.92 -8.24 -23.82
C GLN A 187 -10.08 -7.10 -22.82
N VAL A 188 -9.11 -6.18 -22.77
CA VAL A 188 -9.18 -4.99 -21.92
C VAL A 188 -10.28 -4.05 -22.41
N GLN A 189 -10.36 -3.81 -23.73
CA GLN A 189 -11.42 -2.99 -24.31
C GLN A 189 -12.80 -3.64 -24.11
N HIS A 190 -12.90 -4.96 -24.27
CA HIS A 190 -14.14 -5.68 -23.97
C HIS A 190 -14.53 -5.57 -22.48
N LEU A 191 -13.58 -5.74 -21.56
CA LEU A 191 -13.82 -5.56 -20.12
C LEU A 191 -14.32 -4.13 -19.79
N GLY A 192 -13.67 -3.11 -20.36
CA GLY A 192 -14.03 -1.71 -20.15
C GLY A 192 -15.45 -1.39 -20.63
N TRP A 193 -15.73 -1.69 -21.90
CA TRP A 193 -16.96 -1.26 -22.55
C TRP A 193 -18.17 -2.14 -22.22
N TYR A 194 -17.99 -3.47 -22.13
CA TYR A 194 -19.11 -4.40 -21.92
C TYR A 194 -19.38 -4.72 -20.47
N TYR A 195 -18.40 -4.61 -19.58
CA TYR A 195 -18.59 -4.94 -18.16
C TYR A 195 -18.47 -3.72 -17.25
N LEU A 196 -17.40 -2.94 -17.32
CA LEU A 196 -17.17 -1.86 -16.35
C LEU A 196 -18.17 -0.69 -16.50
N LEU A 197 -18.50 -0.28 -17.74
CA LEU A 197 -19.48 0.78 -17.98
C LEU A 197 -20.91 0.42 -17.54
N PRO A 198 -21.52 -0.70 -17.98
CA PRO A 198 -22.87 -1.02 -17.52
C PRO A 198 -22.91 -1.30 -16.01
N LEU A 199 -21.88 -1.92 -15.44
CA LEU A 199 -21.82 -2.17 -13.99
C LEU A 199 -21.74 -0.87 -13.18
N SER A 200 -21.05 0.16 -13.69
CA SER A 200 -21.00 1.48 -13.03
C SER A 200 -22.36 2.18 -13.06
N LEU A 201 -23.05 2.13 -14.21
CA LEU A 201 -24.39 2.70 -14.37
C LEU A 201 -25.41 2.01 -13.46
N ILE A 202 -25.40 0.68 -13.41
CA ILE A 202 -26.27 -0.10 -12.51
C ILE A 202 -26.00 0.30 -11.05
N ASN A 203 -24.73 0.42 -10.65
CA ASN A 203 -24.39 0.82 -9.29
C ASN A 203 -24.93 2.21 -8.92
N ILE A 204 -24.86 3.18 -9.85
CA ILE A 204 -25.41 4.52 -9.63
C ILE A 204 -26.94 4.47 -9.47
N ILE A 205 -27.64 3.73 -10.32
CA ILE A 205 -29.10 3.59 -10.25
C ILE A 205 -29.52 2.92 -8.93
N VAL A 206 -28.86 1.81 -8.56
CA VAL A 206 -29.15 1.10 -7.30
C VAL A 206 -28.90 2.02 -6.10
N THR A 207 -27.78 2.74 -6.09
CA THR A 207 -27.48 3.70 -5.01
C THR A 207 -28.54 4.80 -4.94
N ALA A 208 -28.98 5.34 -6.07
CA ALA A 208 -30.04 6.35 -6.11
C ALA A 208 -31.37 5.82 -5.55
N VAL A 209 -31.78 4.61 -5.96
CA VAL A 209 -33.01 3.98 -5.46
C VAL A 209 -32.93 3.70 -3.95
N VAL A 210 -31.79 3.19 -3.46
CA VAL A 210 -31.60 2.90 -2.04
C VAL A 210 -31.63 4.19 -1.21
N VAL A 211 -30.95 5.24 -1.65
CA VAL A 211 -30.93 6.52 -0.92
C VAL A 211 -32.33 7.12 -0.84
N VAL A 212 -33.09 7.12 -1.94
CA VAL A 212 -34.47 7.63 -1.98
C VAL A 212 -35.45 6.73 -1.23
N GLY A 213 -35.23 5.42 -1.21
CA GLY A 213 -36.09 4.46 -0.52
C GLY A 213 -35.86 4.39 1.00
N VAL A 214 -34.68 4.81 1.48
CA VAL A 214 -34.32 4.84 2.91
C VAL A 214 -34.57 6.22 3.53
N SER A 215 -34.61 7.29 2.72
CA SER A 215 -35.01 8.64 3.12
C SER A 215 -36.52 8.78 3.30
#